data_AF-A0A9E0C2Q8-F1
#
_entry.id   AF-A0A9E0C2Q8-F1
#
_cell.length_a   1.000
_cell.length_b   1.000
_cell.length_c   1.000
_cell.angle_alpha   90.00
_cell.angle_beta   90.00
_cell.angle_gamma   90.00
#
_symmetry.space_group_name_H-M   'P 1'
#
loop_
_entity.id
_entity.type
_entity.pdbx_description
1 polymer ?
#
loop_
_entity_poly.entity_id
_entity_poly.type
_entity_poly.pdbx_seq_one_letter_code
_entity_poly.pdbx_strand_id
1 'polypeptide(L)'
;MKRLLLFLPILLLPVLRLSAQANGPEADTILFIFEQSPGDEKWILKKAKDDRYLQAHYYRHDTLRWQYPALADTTSWNAFTFRGYRRNGGIENEGLTEHSLEFTRHDTLYRFTEWTSAREEGRTLELLLRIGDNESTFYGKTDEKLGTLMILEEFSDLLPNRYWPE
;
A
#
# COMPACT_ATOMS: atom_id res chain seq x y z
N MET A 1 -65.53 51.09 -4.13
CA MET A 1 -64.49 51.66 -3.24
C MET A 1 -63.26 50.76 -3.32
N LYS A 2 -62.11 51.33 -3.71
CA LYS A 2 -60.83 50.63 -3.89
C LYS A 2 -60.30 50.15 -2.54
N ARG A 3 -59.86 48.88 -2.46
CA ARG A 3 -58.81 48.45 -1.52
C ARG A 3 -57.79 47.62 -2.28
N LEU A 4 -56.68 48.29 -2.54
CA LEU A 4 -55.36 47.75 -2.80
C LEU A 4 -54.86 47.10 -1.49
N LEU A 5 -54.28 45.91 -1.55
CA LEU A 5 -52.97 45.64 -0.95
C LEU A 5 -52.43 44.29 -1.43
N LEU A 6 -51.26 44.34 -2.07
CA LEU A 6 -50.38 43.21 -2.35
C LEU A 6 -50.00 42.49 -1.05
N PHE A 7 -49.81 41.17 -1.10
CA PHE A 7 -48.66 40.46 -0.50
C PHE A 7 -48.54 39.08 -1.15
N LEU A 8 -47.64 38.97 -2.13
CA LEU A 8 -46.93 37.72 -2.47
C LEU A 8 -45.54 37.88 -1.85
N PRO A 9 -45.10 36.96 -1.00
CA PRO A 9 -43.89 36.25 -1.39
C PRO A 9 -43.84 34.76 -0.97
N ILE A 10 -43.29 33.96 -1.87
CA ILE A 10 -42.26 32.96 -1.56
C ILE A 10 -42.70 31.83 -0.61
N LEU A 11 -43.25 30.75 -1.18
CA LEU A 11 -42.93 29.41 -0.68
C LEU A 11 -41.96 28.77 -1.67
N LEU A 12 -40.68 28.98 -1.39
CA LEU A 12 -39.55 28.20 -1.91
C LEU A 12 -39.83 26.73 -1.59
N LEU A 13 -40.34 25.98 -2.57
CA LEU A 13 -40.21 24.54 -2.55
C LEU A 13 -38.72 24.24 -2.49
N PRO A 14 -38.23 23.53 -1.46
CA PRO A 14 -36.82 23.17 -1.40
C PRO A 14 -36.57 22.29 -2.61
N VAL A 15 -35.74 22.79 -3.52
CA VAL A 15 -35.08 21.97 -4.51
C VAL A 15 -34.41 20.87 -3.70
N LEU A 16 -35.00 19.68 -3.71
CA LEU A 16 -34.35 18.46 -3.26
C LEU A 16 -33.14 18.31 -4.16
N ARG A 17 -32.04 18.96 -3.76
CA ARG A 17 -30.72 18.62 -4.24
C ARG A 17 -30.44 17.27 -3.60
N LEU A 18 -30.83 16.21 -4.30
CA LEU A 18 -30.08 14.98 -4.33
C LEU A 18 -28.70 15.34 -4.88
N SER A 19 -27.88 15.98 -4.04
CA SER A 19 -26.45 15.82 -4.14
C SER A 19 -26.19 14.38 -3.74
N ALA A 20 -26.30 13.48 -4.71
CA ALA A 20 -25.28 12.46 -4.81
C ALA A 20 -23.96 13.23 -4.99
N GLN A 21 -23.36 13.66 -3.87
CA GLN A 21 -21.92 13.77 -3.84
C GLN A 21 -21.46 12.35 -4.08
N ALA A 22 -21.22 12.04 -5.35
CA ALA A 22 -20.28 11.03 -5.72
C ALA A 22 -18.97 11.47 -5.07
N ASN A 23 -18.79 11.07 -3.81
CA ASN A 23 -17.49 10.72 -3.28
C ASN A 23 -16.99 9.62 -4.22
N GLY A 24 -16.51 10.01 -5.40
CA GLY A 24 -15.58 9.17 -6.14
C GLY A 24 -14.49 8.81 -5.12
N PRO A 25 -14.05 7.55 -5.07
CA PRO A 25 -13.05 7.16 -4.10
C PRO A 25 -11.88 8.12 -4.25
N GLU A 26 -11.51 8.81 -3.17
CA GLU A 26 -10.27 9.57 -3.15
C GLU A 26 -9.16 8.63 -3.63
N ALA A 27 -8.28 9.12 -4.51
CA ALA A 27 -7.26 8.29 -5.10
C ALA A 27 -6.40 7.62 -4.00
N ASP A 28 -6.17 6.32 -4.16
CA ASP A 28 -5.33 5.55 -3.24
C ASP A 28 -3.93 6.15 -3.14
N THR A 29 -3.33 6.04 -1.96
CA THR A 29 -1.94 6.40 -1.72
C THR A 29 -1.05 5.21 -2.03
N ILE A 30 -0.10 5.37 -2.96
CA ILE A 30 0.94 4.38 -3.22
C ILE A 30 1.99 4.49 -2.12
N LEU A 31 2.33 3.36 -1.50
CA LEU A 31 3.32 3.27 -0.43
C LEU A 31 4.66 2.72 -0.92
N PHE A 32 4.59 1.70 -1.76
CA PHE A 32 5.75 0.96 -2.23
C PHE A 32 5.48 0.34 -3.60
N ILE A 33 6.50 0.29 -4.45
CA ILE A 33 6.48 -0.35 -5.76
C ILE A 33 7.70 -1.28 -5.86
N PHE A 34 7.46 -2.53 -6.21
CA PHE A 34 8.51 -3.43 -6.67
C PHE A 34 8.40 -3.56 -8.19
N GLU A 35 9.43 -3.14 -8.92
CA GLU A 35 9.56 -3.42 -10.35
C GLU A 35 10.69 -4.42 -10.58
N GLN A 36 10.38 -5.56 -11.20
CA GLN A 36 11.38 -6.60 -11.44
C GLN A 36 12.51 -6.14 -12.38
N SER A 37 13.73 -6.60 -12.13
CA SER A 37 14.90 -6.41 -13.00
C SER A 37 15.68 -7.72 -13.22
N PRO A 38 15.87 -8.18 -14.48
CA PRO A 38 15.16 -7.75 -15.69
C PRO A 38 13.70 -8.25 -15.67
N GLY A 39 12.78 -7.48 -16.27
CA GLY A 39 11.38 -7.88 -16.41
C GLY A 39 10.43 -6.69 -16.60
N ASP A 40 9.17 -7.01 -16.86
CA ASP A 40 8.04 -6.07 -17.01
C ASP A 40 6.99 -6.23 -15.89
N GLU A 41 7.30 -7.05 -14.89
CA GLU A 41 6.44 -7.34 -13.76
C GLU A 41 6.57 -6.26 -12.68
N LYS A 42 5.44 -5.84 -12.13
CA LYS A 42 5.35 -4.76 -11.15
C LYS A 42 4.33 -5.08 -10.08
N TRP A 43 4.69 -4.86 -8.82
CA TRP A 43 3.80 -4.94 -7.68
C TRP A 43 3.69 -3.56 -7.05
N ILE A 44 2.46 -3.10 -6.81
CA ILE A 44 2.19 -1.81 -6.18
C ILE A 44 1.45 -2.07 -4.88
N LEU A 45 2.08 -1.71 -3.77
CA LEU A 45 1.45 -1.65 -2.46
C LEU A 45 0.83 -0.26 -2.29
N LYS A 46 -0.47 -0.23 -2.00
CA LYS A 46 -1.23 1.00 -1.84
C LYS A 46 -2.25 0.86 -0.72
N LYS A 47 -2.60 1.99 -0.12
CA LYS A 47 -3.63 2.09 0.89
C LYS A 47 -4.71 3.08 0.46
N ALA A 48 -5.88 2.97 1.09
CA ALA A 48 -6.85 4.05 1.02
C ALA A 48 -6.29 5.33 1.67
N LYS A 49 -6.78 6.49 1.25
CA LYS A 49 -6.34 7.77 1.83
C LYS A 49 -6.73 7.91 3.31
N ASP A 50 -7.85 7.30 3.71
CA ASP A 50 -8.36 7.21 5.09
C ASP A 50 -7.88 5.96 5.84
N ASP A 51 -6.85 5.28 5.32
CA ASP A 51 -6.25 4.06 5.89
C ASP A 51 -7.20 2.87 6.05
N ARG A 52 -8.41 2.94 5.48
CA ARG A 52 -9.41 1.87 5.66
C ARG A 52 -8.98 0.53 5.05
N TYR A 53 -8.00 0.49 4.15
CA TYR A 53 -7.45 -0.75 3.61
C TYR A 53 -6.00 -0.64 3.15
N LEU A 54 -5.33 -1.79 3.03
CA LEU A 54 -4.06 -2.01 2.35
C LEU A 54 -4.24 -3.07 1.26
N GLN A 55 -3.69 -2.83 0.07
CA GLN A 55 -3.73 -3.80 -1.03
C GLN A 55 -2.41 -3.82 -1.81
N ALA A 56 -2.02 -5.03 -2.21
CA ALA A 56 -0.99 -5.29 -3.19
C ALA A 56 -1.62 -5.57 -4.56
N HIS A 57 -1.19 -4.84 -5.58
CA HIS A 57 -1.62 -5.02 -6.96
C HIS A 57 -0.48 -5.58 -7.79
N TYR A 58 -0.73 -6.62 -8.57
CA TYR A 58 0.25 -7.16 -9.51
C TYR A 58 -0.11 -6.79 -10.95
N TYR A 59 0.88 -6.26 -11.65
CA TYR A 59 0.83 -5.84 -13.04
C TYR A 59 1.84 -6.62 -13.85
N ARG A 60 1.47 -6.90 -15.11
CA ARG A 60 2.37 -7.42 -16.15
C ARG A 60 2.05 -6.70 -17.46
N HIS A 61 3.06 -6.17 -18.15
CA HIS A 61 2.89 -5.26 -19.28
C HIS A 61 1.87 -4.14 -18.98
N ASP A 62 1.97 -3.52 -17.80
CA ASP A 62 1.06 -2.48 -17.28
C ASP A 62 -0.42 -2.88 -17.17
N THR A 63 -0.75 -4.16 -17.36
CA THR A 63 -2.10 -4.68 -17.18
C THR A 63 -2.25 -5.21 -15.76
N LEU A 64 -3.24 -4.70 -15.01
CA LEU A 64 -3.59 -5.25 -13.70
C LEU A 64 -4.03 -6.71 -13.88
N ARG A 65 -3.33 -7.62 -13.23
CA ARG A 65 -3.59 -9.07 -13.32
C ARG A 65 -4.39 -9.56 -12.13
N TRP A 66 -4.05 -9.08 -10.93
CA TRP A 66 -4.78 -9.37 -9.71
C TRP A 66 -4.46 -8.34 -8.63
N GLN A 67 -5.32 -8.31 -7.61
CA GLN A 67 -5.12 -7.57 -6.36
C GLN A 67 -5.24 -8.53 -5.17
N TYR A 68 -4.59 -8.18 -4.07
CA TYR A 68 -4.65 -8.91 -2.82
C TYR A 68 -4.66 -7.93 -1.63
N PRO A 69 -5.52 -8.13 -0.62
CA PRO A 69 -6.68 -9.02 -0.64
C PRO A 69 -7.68 -8.62 -1.73
N ALA A 70 -8.56 -9.54 -2.12
CA ALA A 70 -9.58 -9.25 -3.13
C ALA A 70 -10.55 -8.16 -2.64
N LEU A 71 -10.90 -8.20 -1.35
CA LEU A 71 -11.72 -7.20 -0.65
C LEU A 71 -10.86 -6.04 -0.15
N ALA A 72 -11.32 -4.82 -0.40
CA ALA A 72 -10.66 -3.58 0.01
C ALA A 72 -11.43 -2.98 1.21
N ASP A 73 -11.20 -3.53 2.40
CA ASP A 73 -11.86 -3.12 3.64
C ASP A 73 -10.89 -3.13 4.84
N THR A 74 -11.41 -2.82 6.02
CA THR A 74 -10.63 -2.69 7.26
C THR A 74 -9.94 -3.98 7.71
N THR A 75 -10.36 -5.13 7.20
CA THR A 75 -9.71 -6.42 7.51
C THR A 75 -8.46 -6.67 6.66
N SER A 76 -8.29 -5.91 5.58
CA SER A 76 -7.23 -6.15 4.59
C SER A 76 -5.81 -6.06 5.16
N TRP A 77 -5.57 -5.17 6.13
CA TRP A 77 -4.27 -5.04 6.78
C TRP A 77 -3.82 -6.33 7.47
N ASN A 78 -4.75 -7.08 8.04
CA ASN A 78 -4.48 -8.35 8.74
C ASN A 78 -4.04 -9.46 7.78
N ALA A 79 -4.23 -9.29 6.48
CA ALA A 79 -3.85 -10.25 5.47
C ALA A 79 -2.35 -10.21 5.13
N PHE A 80 -1.61 -9.28 5.74
CA PHE A 80 -0.19 -9.09 5.59
C PHE A 80 0.56 -9.35 6.90
N THR A 81 1.80 -9.80 6.78
CA THR A 81 2.77 -9.91 7.88
C THR A 81 3.93 -8.97 7.58
N PHE A 82 4.17 -8.01 8.46
CA PHE A 82 5.27 -7.06 8.32
C PHE A 82 6.37 -7.39 9.31
N ARG A 83 7.63 -7.32 8.89
CA ARG A 83 8.77 -7.48 9.78
C ARG A 83 9.73 -6.34 9.55
N GLY A 84 10.24 -5.80 10.64
CA GLY A 84 11.29 -4.80 10.59
C GLY A 84 12.45 -5.21 11.47
N TYR A 85 13.65 -4.84 11.06
CA TYR A 85 14.86 -5.02 11.81
C TYR A 85 15.78 -3.82 11.57
N ARG A 86 16.39 -3.34 12.65
CA ARG A 86 17.35 -2.24 12.62
C ARG A 86 18.53 -2.55 13.53
N ARG A 87 19.72 -2.56 12.96
CA ARG A 87 20.99 -2.54 13.68
C ARG A 87 21.59 -1.15 13.53
N ASN A 88 21.58 -0.38 14.61
CA ASN A 88 22.23 0.93 14.65
C ASN A 88 23.75 0.77 14.52
N GLY A 89 24.39 1.66 13.77
CA GLY A 89 25.85 1.64 13.57
C GLY A 89 26.26 2.36 12.30
N GLY A 90 27.57 2.63 12.17
CA GLY A 90 28.17 3.09 10.92
C GLY A 90 28.80 1.91 10.16
N ILE A 91 29.66 2.22 9.19
CA ILE A 91 30.45 1.23 8.42
C ILE A 91 31.18 0.25 9.34
N GLU A 92 31.75 0.74 10.45
CA GLU A 92 32.55 -0.03 11.40
C GLU A 92 31.75 -1.16 12.09
N ASN A 93 30.47 -0.91 12.38
CA ASN A 93 29.56 -1.86 13.03
C ASN A 93 28.49 -2.40 12.07
N GLU A 94 28.65 -2.14 10.77
CA GLU A 94 27.75 -2.54 9.70
C GLU A 94 26.28 -2.24 10.06
N GLY A 95 25.97 -0.95 10.24
CA GLY A 95 24.59 -0.52 10.41
C GLY A 95 23.70 -1.11 9.30
N LEU A 96 22.55 -1.66 9.66
CA LEU A 96 21.70 -2.43 8.74
C LEU A 96 20.23 -2.13 9.06
N THR A 97 19.44 -1.93 8.01
CA THR A 97 17.98 -1.95 8.12
C THR A 97 17.43 -3.00 7.19
N GLU A 98 16.47 -3.79 7.66
CA GLU A 98 15.74 -4.75 6.84
C GLU A 98 14.26 -4.65 7.14
N HIS A 99 13.44 -4.58 6.10
CA HIS A 99 11.99 -4.58 6.18
C HIS A 99 11.44 -5.61 5.22
N SER A 100 10.47 -6.41 5.67
CA SER A 100 9.79 -7.35 4.79
C SER A 100 8.29 -7.31 4.98
N LEU A 101 7.57 -7.48 3.86
CA LEU A 101 6.11 -7.60 3.81
C LEU A 101 5.75 -8.91 3.13
N GLU A 102 4.97 -9.73 3.82
CA GLU A 102 4.59 -11.06 3.37
C GLU A 102 3.07 -11.24 3.31
N PHE A 103 2.61 -11.96 2.29
CA PHE A 103 1.25 -12.50 2.23
C PHE A 103 1.20 -13.79 1.40
N THR A 104 0.10 -14.55 1.53
CA THR A 104 -0.12 -15.77 0.75
C THR A 104 -1.35 -15.65 -0.14
N ARG A 105 -1.21 -15.99 -1.42
CA ARG A 105 -2.31 -16.03 -2.39
C ARG A 105 -2.25 -17.32 -3.19
N HIS A 106 -3.35 -18.09 -3.20
CA HIS A 106 -3.49 -19.35 -3.94
C HIS A 106 -2.25 -20.26 -3.77
N ASP A 107 -1.92 -20.55 -2.51
CA ASP A 107 -0.78 -21.41 -2.11
C ASP A 107 0.62 -20.87 -2.45
N THR A 108 0.71 -19.64 -2.95
CA THR A 108 1.98 -18.96 -3.20
C THR A 108 2.21 -17.91 -2.12
N LEU A 109 3.33 -18.02 -1.41
CA LEU A 109 3.80 -16.95 -0.52
C LEU A 109 4.60 -15.94 -1.34
N TYR A 110 4.27 -14.67 -1.12
CA TYR A 110 4.94 -13.51 -1.67
C TYR A 110 5.59 -12.77 -0.50
N ARG A 111 6.90 -12.60 -0.54
CA ARG A 111 7.64 -11.78 0.44
C ARG A 111 8.47 -10.74 -0.29
N PHE A 112 8.12 -9.48 -0.08
CA PHE A 112 8.95 -8.35 -0.46
C PHE A 112 9.94 -8.09 0.67
N THR A 113 11.21 -7.93 0.34
CA THR A 113 12.24 -7.53 1.30
C THR A 113 12.97 -6.31 0.76
N GLU A 114 13.15 -5.31 1.62
CA GLU A 114 14.02 -4.16 1.42
C GLU A 114 15.10 -4.17 2.47
N TRP A 115 16.36 -4.03 2.08
CA TRP A 115 17.45 -3.84 3.04
C TRP A 115 18.45 -2.79 2.60
N THR A 116 19.06 -2.13 3.59
CA THR A 116 20.14 -1.14 3.41
C THR A 116 21.27 -1.44 4.38
N SER A 117 22.52 -1.23 3.96
CA SER A 117 23.70 -1.44 4.79
C SER A 117 24.58 -0.20 4.80
N ALA A 118 25.21 0.12 5.91
CA ALA A 118 26.19 1.20 5.98
C ALA A 118 27.43 0.92 5.11
N ARG A 119 27.71 -0.34 4.76
CA ARG A 119 28.86 -0.75 3.94
C ARG A 119 28.61 -0.70 2.43
N GLU A 120 27.35 -0.78 2.03
CA GLU A 120 26.96 -0.85 0.62
C GLU A 120 26.12 0.38 0.29
N GLU A 121 26.48 1.09 -0.78
CA GLU A 121 25.69 2.24 -1.21
C GLU A 121 24.36 1.78 -1.81
N GLY A 122 23.28 2.38 -1.33
CA GLY A 122 21.93 2.16 -1.83
C GLY A 122 21.13 1.15 -1.00
N ARG A 123 20.09 0.62 -1.65
CA ARG A 123 19.18 -0.37 -1.09
C ARG A 123 19.10 -1.57 -2.00
N THR A 124 18.78 -2.72 -1.45
CA THR A 124 18.44 -3.92 -2.20
C THR A 124 16.95 -4.20 -2.03
N LEU A 125 16.28 -4.54 -3.14
CA LEU A 125 14.88 -4.96 -3.14
C LEU A 125 14.78 -6.37 -3.69
N GLU A 126 14.04 -7.23 -2.99
CA GLU A 126 13.83 -8.62 -3.34
C GLU A 126 12.34 -8.98 -3.27
N LEU A 127 11.93 -9.88 -4.17
CA LEU A 127 10.66 -10.60 -4.11
C LEU A 127 10.96 -12.09 -4.07
N LEU A 128 10.69 -12.72 -2.94
CA LEU A 128 10.68 -14.17 -2.81
C LEU A 128 9.27 -14.70 -3.09
N LEU A 129 9.19 -15.63 -4.04
CA LEU A 129 8.01 -16.44 -4.31
C LEU A 129 8.25 -17.85 -3.81
N ARG A 130 7.34 -18.38 -2.99
CA ARG A 130 7.40 -19.77 -2.54
C ARG A 130 6.13 -20.53 -2.88
N ILE A 131 6.28 -21.67 -3.54
CA ILE A 131 5.20 -22.60 -3.90
C ILE A 131 5.57 -23.99 -3.38
N GLY A 132 4.90 -24.43 -2.31
CA GLY A 132 5.34 -25.60 -1.55
C GLY A 132 6.75 -25.40 -1.00
N ASP A 133 7.66 -26.31 -1.34
CA ASP A 133 9.07 -26.25 -0.94
C ASP A 133 9.97 -25.52 -1.95
N ASN A 134 9.42 -25.08 -3.10
CA ASN A 134 10.19 -24.39 -4.13
C ASN A 134 10.20 -22.89 -3.88
N GLU A 135 11.39 -22.29 -3.88
CA GLU A 135 11.59 -20.86 -3.71
C GLU A 135 12.28 -20.25 -4.95
N SER A 136 11.83 -19.06 -5.34
CA SER A 136 12.42 -18.24 -6.39
C SER A 136 12.55 -16.80 -5.90
N THR A 137 13.74 -16.22 -6.04
CA THR A 137 13.99 -14.82 -5.67
C THR A 137 14.20 -13.98 -6.91
N PHE A 138 13.53 -12.83 -6.96
CA PHE A 138 13.66 -11.82 -8.00
C PHE A 138 14.17 -10.52 -7.39
N TYR A 139 15.02 -9.80 -8.12
CA TYR A 139 15.54 -8.51 -7.66
C TYR A 139 14.76 -7.35 -8.29
N GLY A 140 14.53 -6.33 -7.49
CA GLY A 140 13.81 -5.12 -7.87
C GLY A 140 14.74 -4.02 -8.36
N LYS A 141 14.22 -3.10 -9.17
CA LYS A 141 14.87 -1.81 -9.45
C LYS A 141 14.87 -0.94 -8.20
N THR A 142 15.93 -0.16 -8.03
CA THR A 142 16.17 0.63 -6.81
C THR A 142 16.10 2.14 -7.10
N ASP A 143 15.02 2.60 -7.72
CA ASP A 143 14.71 4.04 -7.92
C ASP A 143 13.98 4.57 -6.68
N GLU A 144 14.32 5.77 -6.20
CA GLU A 144 13.70 6.44 -5.05
C GLU A 144 12.20 6.69 -5.24
N LYS A 145 11.74 6.86 -6.49
CA LYS A 145 10.31 7.09 -6.82
C LYS A 145 9.40 5.91 -6.47
N LEU A 146 9.98 4.75 -6.14
CA LEU A 146 9.25 3.52 -5.84
C LEU A 146 8.77 3.44 -4.38
N GLY A 147 9.04 4.44 -3.54
CA GLY A 147 8.68 4.39 -2.11
C GLY A 147 9.54 3.38 -1.33
N THR A 148 9.19 3.08 -0.08
CA THR A 148 9.96 2.19 0.83
C THR A 148 9.01 1.35 1.68
N LEU A 149 9.38 0.10 1.99
CA LEU A 149 8.68 -0.73 2.97
C LEU A 149 8.81 -0.20 4.39
N MET A 150 9.84 0.61 4.69
CA MET A 150 10.01 1.25 6.00
C MET A 150 8.80 2.12 6.39
N ILE A 151 8.06 2.67 5.41
CA ILE A 151 6.85 3.47 5.67
C ILE A 151 5.78 2.69 6.44
N LEU A 152 5.79 1.35 6.36
CA LEU A 152 4.83 0.49 7.06
C LEU A 152 5.00 0.51 8.58
N GLU A 153 6.13 1.01 9.09
CA GLU A 153 6.29 1.25 10.52
C GLU A 153 5.30 2.29 11.06
N GLU A 154 4.92 3.29 10.25
CA GLU A 154 3.94 4.32 10.62
C GLU A 154 2.54 3.73 10.81
N PHE A 155 2.27 2.57 10.20
CA PHE A 155 0.99 1.87 10.25
C PHE A 155 1.04 0.66 11.19
N SER A 156 1.96 0.66 12.16
CA SER A 156 2.16 -0.46 13.07
C SER A 156 0.87 -0.87 13.79
N ASP A 157 0.00 0.07 14.16
CA ASP A 157 -1.28 -0.22 14.82
C ASP A 157 -2.31 -0.93 13.93
N LEU A 158 -2.16 -0.82 12.61
CA LEU A 158 -3.01 -1.50 11.63
C LEU A 158 -2.43 -2.85 11.20
N LEU A 159 -1.15 -3.13 11.48
CA LEU A 159 -0.44 -4.36 11.13
C LEU A 159 -0.25 -5.24 12.38
N PRO A 160 -1.24 -6.10 12.74
CA PRO A 160 -1.14 -6.89 13.96
C PRO A 160 -0.09 -7.99 13.89
N ASN A 161 0.24 -8.47 12.67
CA ASN A 161 1.23 -9.52 12.43
C ASN A 161 2.62 -8.90 12.24
N ARG A 162 3.06 -8.08 13.20
CA ARG A 162 4.38 -7.42 13.15
C ARG A 162 5.41 -8.13 14.01
N TYR A 163 6.64 -8.25 13.51
CA TYR A 163 7.76 -8.82 14.27
C TYR A 163 8.98 -7.91 14.20
N TRP A 164 9.57 -7.68 15.37
CA TRP A 164 10.89 -7.09 15.54
C TRP A 164 11.73 -8.15 16.24
N PRO A 165 12.84 -8.62 15.64
CA PRO A 165 13.81 -9.40 16.41
C PRO A 165 14.34 -8.51 17.54
N GLU A 166 14.16 -8.93 18.78
CA GLU A 166 14.83 -8.34 19.95
C GLU A 166 16.35 -8.56 19.88
#